data_AF-A0A5K0V396-F1
#
_entry.id   AF-A0A5K0V396-F1
#
_cell.length_a   1.000
_cell.length_b   1.000
_cell.length_c   1.000
_cell.angle_alpha   90.00
_cell.angle_beta   90.00
_cell.angle_gamma   90.00
#
_symmetry.space_group_name_H-M   'P 1'
#
loop_
_entity.id
_entity.type
_entity.pdbx_description
1 polymer ?
#
loop_
_entity_poly.entity_id
_entity_poly.type
_entity_poly.pdbx_seq_one_letter_code
_entity_poly.pdbx_strand_id
1 'polypeptide(L)' 'VTFRDPESARKAWVDPSPVIDGRRANCNLASLGRPRPSPPY' A
#
# COMPACT_ATOMS: atom_id res chain seq x y z
N VAL A 1 5.29 6.63 4.08
CA VAL A 1 6.51 6.15 3.40
C VAL A 1 6.46 6.63 1.97
N THR A 2 7.52 7.30 1.52
CA THR A 2 7.69 7.68 0.12
C THR A 2 8.92 6.93 -0.37
N PHE A 3 8.75 5.97 -1.27
CA PHE A 3 9.88 5.25 -1.84
C PHE A 3 10.64 6.22 -2.75
N ARG A 4 11.92 6.48 -2.42
CA ARG A 4 12.79 7.33 -3.22
C ARG A 4 13.26 6.60 -4.49
N ASP A 5 13.18 5.28 -4.48
CA ASP A 5 13.65 4.39 -5.54
C ASP A 5 12.46 3.67 -6.21
N PRO A 6 12.31 3.74 -7.55
CA PRO A 6 11.19 3.13 -8.27
C PRO A 6 11.20 1.60 -8.19
N GLU A 7 12.37 0.97 -8.11
CA GLU A 7 12.48 -0.49 -7.95
C GLU A 7 12.03 -0.94 -6.56
N SER A 8 12.23 -0.11 -5.54
CA SER A 8 11.68 -0.37 -4.19
C SER A 8 10.17 -0.26 -4.16
N ALA A 9 9.59 0.72 -4.88
CA ALA A 9 8.14 0.82 -5.04
C ALA A 9 7.57 -0.42 -5.75
N ARG A 10 8.27 -0.94 -6.76
CA ARG A 10 7.88 -2.14 -7.50
C ARG A 10 7.99 -3.41 -6.67
N LYS A 11 9.03 -3.57 -5.83
CA LYS A 11 9.13 -4.68 -4.86
C LYS A 11 8.03 -4.62 -3.80
N ALA A 12 7.71 -3.44 -3.29
CA ALA A 12 6.62 -3.26 -2.32
C ALA A 12 5.23 -3.54 -2.91
N TRP A 13 5.11 -3.55 -4.25
CA TRP A 13 3.89 -3.94 -4.96
C TRP A 13 3.74 -5.45 -5.17
N VAL A 14 4.84 -6.21 -5.12
CA VAL A 14 4.80 -7.68 -5.30
C VAL A 14 4.10 -8.35 -4.12
N ASP A 15 4.29 -7.80 -2.92
CA ASP A 15 3.59 -8.25 -1.72
C ASP A 15 2.65 -7.13 -1.26
N PRO A 16 1.34 -7.20 -1.57
CA PRO A 16 0.39 -6.14 -1.24
C PRO A 16 0.12 -6.03 0.27
N SER A 17 0.55 -7.02 1.07
CA SER A 17 0.29 -7.08 2.50
C SER A 17 1.53 -7.42 3.34
N PRO A 18 2.62 -6.63 3.28
CA PRO A 18 3.80 -6.92 4.08
C PRO A 18 3.46 -6.85 5.57
N VAL A 19 3.99 -7.80 6.33
CA VAL A 19 3.91 -7.76 7.80
C VAL A 19 4.95 -6.75 8.28
N ILE A 20 4.48 -5.58 8.70
CA ILE A 20 5.30 -4.53 9.30
C ILE A 20 4.98 -4.56 10.80
N ASP A 21 5.99 -4.83 11.63
CA ASP A 21 5.86 -4.83 13.09
C ASP A 21 4.75 -5.79 13.62
N GLY A 22 4.65 -6.97 13.00
CA GLY A 22 3.63 -7.99 13.37
C GLY A 22 2.21 -7.70 12.88
N ARG A 23 1.96 -6.56 12.22
CA ARG A 23 0.67 -6.21 11.59
C ARG A 23 0.77 -6.25 10.07
N ARG A 24 -0.26 -6.78 9.41
CA ARG A 24 -0.39 -6.66 7.95
C ARG A 24 -0.67 -5.20 7.59
N ALA A 25 0.29 -4.57 6.92
CA ALA A 25 0.11 -3.26 6.33
C ALA A 25 -0.37 -3.41 4.89
N ASN A 26 -1.28 -2.56 4.43
CA ASN A 26 -1.64 -2.50 3.01
C ASN A 26 -0.81 -1.41 2.32
N CYS A 27 -0.08 -1.78 1.27
CA CYS A 27 0.67 -0.83 0.45
C CYS A 27 -0.11 -0.51 -0.82
N ASN A 28 -0.81 0.63 -0.85
CA ASN A 28 -1.46 1.14 -2.05
C ASN A 28 -0.64 2.27 -2.67
N LEU A 29 -0.56 2.29 -3.99
CA LEU A 29 0.05 3.40 -4.72
C LEU A 29 -0.79 4.65 -4.54
N ALA A 30 -0.16 5.76 -4.13
CA ALA A 30 -0.86 7.01 -3.86
C ALA A 30 -1.70 7.50 -5.07
N SER A 31 -1.29 7.15 -6.30
CA SER A 31 -2.00 7.47 -7.53
C SER A 31 -3.34 6.73 -7.70
N LEU A 32 -3.54 5.59 -7.04
CA LEU A 32 -4.82 4.87 -7.06
C LEU A 32 -5.92 5.62 -6.30
N GLY A 33 -5.57 6.70 -5.60
CA GLY A 33 -6.51 7.48 -4.81
C GLY A 33 -6.93 6.75 -3.55
N ARG A 34 -7.67 7.47 -2.69
CA ARG A 34 -8.21 6.90 -1.46
C ARG A 34 -9.25 5.84 -1.85
N PRO A 35 -9.17 4.60 -1.33
CA PRO A 35 -10.28 3.66 -1.50
C PRO A 35 -11.53 4.33 -0.95
N ARG A 36 -12.57 4.42 -1.79
CA ARG A 36 -13.82 5.07 -1.42
C ARG A 36 -14.37 4.34 -0.18
N PRO A 37 -14.69 5.04 0.91
CA PRO A 37 -15.36 4.40 2.03
C PRO A 37 -16.66 3.77 1.50
N SER A 38 -16.91 2.51 1.86
CA SER A 38 -18.16 1.83 1.53
C SER A 38 -19.33 2.65 2.08
N PRO A 39 -20.39 2.88 1.29
CA PRO A 39 -21.54 3.64 1.75
C PRO A 39 -22.14 2.96 2.98
N PRO A 40 -22.57 3.74 4.01
CA PRO A 40 -23.30 3.17 5.14
C PRO A 40 -24.62 2.57 4.63
N TYR A 41 -24.95 1.39 5.15
CA TYR A 41 -26.25 0.71 4.95
C TYR A 41 -27.34 1.40 5.76
#